data_AF-A0A9E4FL05-F1
#
_entry.id   AF-A0A9E4FL05-F1
#
_cell.length_a   1.000
_cell.length_b   1.000
_cell.length_c   1.000
_cell.angle_alpha   90.00
_cell.angle_beta   90.00
_cell.angle_gamma   90.00
#
_symmetry.space_group_name_H-M   'P 1'
#
loop_
_entity.id
_entity.type
_entity.pdbx_description
1 polymer ?
#
loop_
_entity_poly.entity_id
_entity_poly.type
_entity_poly.pdbx_seq_one_letter_code
_entity_poly.pdbx_strand_id
1 'polypeptide(L)' 'QMGIIKNLRHPVKVLGNGDLQVPLTVYAQRFTHSAKEKIEASGGRAEVI' A
#
# COMPACT_ATOMS: atom_id res chain seq x y z
N GLN A 1 -0.91 -19.10 -2.27
CA GLN A 1 -1.96 -18.70 -1.31
C GLN A 1 -1.53 -17.36 -0.70
N MET A 2 -2.20 -16.24 -1.02
CA MET A 2 -1.85 -14.92 -0.48
C MET A 2 -2.36 -14.78 0.97
N GLY A 3 -1.66 -15.42 1.91
CA GLY A 3 -2.03 -15.50 3.33
C GLY A 3 -1.61 -14.31 4.19
N ILE A 4 -1.51 -13.10 3.60
CA ILE A 4 -1.01 -11.91 4.30
C ILE A 4 -2.15 -11.20 5.05
N ILE A 5 -3.36 -11.21 4.49
CA ILE A 5 -4.54 -10.59 5.10
C ILE A 5 -5.59 -11.68 5.33
N LYS A 6 -5.76 -12.09 6.59
CA LYS A 6 -6.76 -13.11 6.98
C LYS A 6 -8.20 -12.65 6.82
N ASN A 7 -8.46 -11.35 6.91
CA ASN A 7 -9.81 -10.82 6.90
C ASN A 7 -9.91 -9.53 6.09
N LEU A 8 -10.46 -9.64 4.87
CA LEU A 8 -10.64 -8.55 3.92
C LEU A 8 -11.78 -7.58 4.32
N ARG A 9 -12.57 -7.90 5.35
CA ARG A 9 -13.63 -7.02 5.87
C ARG A 9 -13.12 -5.90 6.79
N HIS A 10 -11.88 -5.99 7.26
CA HIS A 10 -11.31 -4.95 8.11
C HIS A 10 -10.62 -3.88 7.28
N PRO A 11 -10.64 -2.61 7.74
CA PRO A 11 -9.95 -1.52 7.09
C PRO A 11 -8.44 -1.80 6.96
N VAL A 12 -7.94 -1.90 5.73
CA VAL A 12 -6.51 -2.09 5.45
C VAL A 12 -5.82 -0.73 5.39
N LYS A 13 -4.78 -0.56 6.22
CA LYS A 13 -3.92 0.62 6.23
C LYS A 13 -2.52 0.28 5.76
N VAL A 14 -2.05 0.95 4.71
CA VAL A 14 -0.69 0.79 4.18
C VAL A 14 0.26 1.71 4.93
N LEU A 15 1.35 1.13 5.43
CA LEU A 15 2.41 1.80 6.16
C LEU A 15 3.68 1.84 5.30
N GLY A 16 4.45 2.93 5.39
CA GLY A 16 5.63 3.17 4.56
C GLY A 16 6.93 2.61 5.16
N ASN A 17 6.89 1.41 5.73
CA ASN A 17 8.08 0.81 6.34
C ASN A 17 8.82 -0.07 5.32
N GLY A 18 10.09 0.23 5.04
CA GLY A 18 10.87 -0.36 3.94
C GLY A 18 10.89 0.50 2.66
N ASP A 19 11.69 0.06 1.70
CA ASP A 19 11.87 0.71 0.39
C ASP A 19 11.13 -0.06 -0.70
N LEU A 20 10.40 0.65 -1.54
CA LEU A 20 9.71 0.08 -2.70
C LEU A 20 10.58 0.37 -3.93
N GLN A 21 11.17 -0.66 -4.54
CA GLN A 21 12.01 -0.48 -5.74
C GLN A 21 11.26 -0.76 -7.04
N VAL A 22 10.03 -1.26 -6.95
CA VAL A 22 9.22 -1.68 -8.08
C VAL A 22 7.97 -0.80 -8.16
N PRO A 23 7.62 -0.25 -9.34
CA PRO A 23 6.38 0.48 -9.52
C PRO A 23 5.21 -0.50 -9.39
N LEU A 24 4.46 -0.39 -8.30
CA LEU A 24 3.29 -1.21 -8.02
C LEU A 24 2.07 -0.32 -7.81
N THR A 25 0.90 -0.81 -8.25
CA THR A 25 -0.38 -0.20 -7.93
C THR A 25 -0.94 -0.89 -6.68
N VAL A 26 -1.06 -0.14 -5.59
CA VAL A 26 -1.52 -0.64 -4.29
C VAL A 26 -2.94 -0.12 -4.05
N TYR A 27 -3.87 -1.03 -3.79
CA TYR A 27 -5.27 -0.73 -3.48
C TYR A 27 -5.52 -0.95 -1.98
N ALA A 28 -5.92 0.09 -1.25
CA ALA A 28 -6.21 -0.02 0.19
C ALA A 28 -7.09 1.12 0.72
N GLN A 29 -7.78 0.90 1.84
CA GLN A 29 -8.70 1.88 2.43
C GLN A 29 -8.01 3.11 3.04
N ARG A 30 -6.73 2.99 3.42
CA ARG A 30 -5.96 4.12 3.96
C ARG A 30 -4.46 3.96 3.67
N PHE A 31 -3.80 5.06 3.38
CA PHE A 31 -2.34 5.15 3.26
C PHE A 31 -1.79 6.14 4.30
N THR A 32 -0.60 5.89 4.83
CA THR A 32 0.13 6.93 5.57
C THR A 32 0.82 7.89 4.61
N HIS A 33 1.13 9.09 5.08
CA HIS A 33 1.88 10.09 4.31
C HIS A 33 3.16 9.50 3.73
N SER A 34 3.99 8.89 4.59
CA SER A 34 5.25 8.24 4.17
C SER A 34 5.05 7.05 3.23
N ALA A 35 3.91 6.36 3.28
CA ALA A 35 3.63 5.27 2.36
C ALA A 35 3.30 5.81 0.96
N LYS A 36 2.45 6.84 0.91
CA LYS A 36 2.05 7.48 -0.34
C LYS A 36 3.25 8.08 -1.05
N GLU A 37 4.08 8.84 -0.32
CA GLU A 37 5.32 9.43 -0.85
C GLU A 37 6.25 8.36 -1.43
N LYS A 38 6.44 7.24 -0.73
CA LYS A 38 7.27 6.14 -1.22
C LYS A 38 6.67 5.48 -2.45
N ILE A 39 5.37 5.20 -2.47
CA ILE A 39 4.70 4.59 -3.62
C ILE A 39 4.85 5.49 -4.84
N GLU A 40 4.64 6.80 -4.71
CA GLU A 40 4.81 7.78 -5.78
C GLU A 40 6.28 7.92 -6.22
N ALA A 41 7.22 7.93 -5.27
CA ALA A 41 8.67 7.99 -5.55
C ALA A 41 9.17 6.77 -6.33
N SER A 42 8.59 5.61 -6.09
CA SER A 42 8.88 4.37 -6.83
C SER A 42 8.16 4.28 -8.17
N GLY A 43 7.42 5.31 -8.58
CA GLY A 43 6.62 5.33 -9.80
C GLY A 43 5.35 4.47 -9.75
N GLY A 44 4.90 4.13 -8.54
CA GLY A 44 3.67 3.38 -8.28
C GLY A 44 2.44 4.26 -8.16
N ARG A 45 1.28 3.63 -7.87
CA ARG A 45 -0.01 4.31 -7.67
C ARG A 45 -0.69 3.80 -6.40
N ALA A 46 -1.25 4.70 -5.61
CA ALA A 46 -2.03 4.38 -4.42
C ALA A 46 -3.51 4.68 -4.68
N GLU A 47 -4.34 3.64 -4.82
CA GLU A 47 -5.79 3.78 -5.02
C GLU A 47 -6.55 3.44 -3.74
N VAL A 48 -7.47 4.33 -3.36
CA VAL A 48 -8.28 4.18 -2.15
C VAL A 48 -9.63 3.58 -2.51
N ILE A 49 -9.96 2.44 -1.89
CA ILE A 49 -11.25 1.73 -2.00
C ILE A 49 -12.02 1.76 -0.68
#